data_AF-R8BLM8-F1
#
_entry.id   AF-R8BLM8-F1
#
_cell.length_a   1.000
_cell.length_b   1.000
_cell.length_c   1.000
_cell.angle_alpha   90.00
_cell.angle_beta   90.00
_cell.angle_gamma   90.00
#
_symmetry.space_group_name_H-M   'P 1'
#
loop_
_entity.id
_entity.type
_entity.pdbx_description
1 polymer ?
#
loop_
_entity_poly.entity_id
_entity_poly.type
_entity_poly.pdbx_seq_one_letter_code
_entity_poly.pdbx_strand_id
1 'polypeptide(L)'
;MSFNVEREKLPLLENNVPEKMQKQSQELLEILAGLLKEEQGPWLWGLTEPTALDAHLVAFIARLQDLGRGQVVPPGLKLYAESAKNGPEWKNVMQGRRTFPQIVD
;
A
#
# COMPACT_ATOMS: atom_id res chain seq x y z
N MET A 1 -16.75 -27.13 1.92
CA MET A 1 -16.10 -27.05 0.59
C MET A 1 -14.69 -26.56 0.83
N SER A 2 -13.71 -27.47 0.89
CA SER A 2 -12.34 -27.14 1.28
C SER A 2 -11.56 -26.65 0.06
N PHE A 3 -11.28 -25.35 -0.02
CA PHE A 3 -10.39 -24.79 -1.04
C PHE A 3 -8.97 -25.32 -0.81
N ASN A 4 -8.46 -26.13 -1.73
CA ASN A 4 -7.13 -26.70 -1.65
C ASN A 4 -6.10 -25.72 -2.24
N VAL A 5 -5.81 -24.66 -1.47
CA VAL A 5 -4.98 -23.50 -1.83
C VAL A 5 -3.54 -23.88 -2.23
N GLU A 6 -3.05 -25.06 -1.83
CA GLU A 6 -1.67 -25.49 -2.15
C GLU A 6 -1.46 -25.84 -3.62
N ARG A 7 -2.48 -26.35 -4.33
CA ARG A 7 -2.30 -26.82 -5.72
C ARG A 7 -2.20 -25.69 -6.74
N GLU A 8 -2.80 -24.53 -6.48
CA GLU A 8 -2.74 -23.36 -7.38
C GLU A 8 -1.45 -22.53 -7.22
N LYS A 9 -0.75 -22.67 -6.09
CA LYS A 9 0.49 -21.90 -5.81
C LYS A 9 1.73 -22.46 -6.53
N LEU A 10 1.75 -23.76 -6.81
CA LEU A 10 2.90 -24.46 -7.42
C LEU A 10 3.34 -23.85 -8.77
N PRO A 11 2.45 -23.57 -9.75
CA PRO A 11 2.85 -22.97 -11.03
C PRO A 11 3.32 -21.51 -10.92
N LEU A 12 2.87 -20.78 -9.89
CA LEU A 12 3.24 -19.38 -9.66
C LEU A 12 4.67 -19.24 -9.11
N LEU A 13 5.11 -20.24 -8.34
CA LEU A 13 6.47 -20.31 -7.79
C LEU A 13 7.48 -20.69 -8.87
N GLU A 14 7.13 -21.58 -9.80
CA GLU A 14 7.99 -21.99 -10.93
C GLU A 14 8.34 -20.84 -11.88
N ASN A 15 7.55 -19.76 -11.89
CA ASN A 15 7.71 -18.62 -12.80
C ASN A 15 8.28 -17.36 -12.11
N ASN A 16 8.78 -17.46 -10.87
CA ASN A 16 9.28 -16.32 -10.08
C ASN A 16 8.31 -15.13 -10.01
N VAL A 17 7.00 -15.40 -10.11
CA VAL A 17 5.96 -14.36 -10.11
C VAL A 17 6.04 -13.47 -8.86
N PRO A 18 6.25 -14.00 -7.63
CA PRO A 18 6.36 -13.15 -6.44
C PRO A 18 7.48 -12.12 -6.50
N GLU A 19 8.66 -12.51 -6.98
CA GLU A 19 9.83 -11.63 -7.10
C GLU A 19 9.62 -10.58 -8.17
N LYS A 20 9.08 -10.98 -9.33
CA LYS A 20 8.71 -10.07 -10.41
C LYS A 20 7.68 -9.03 -9.94
N MET A 21 6.62 -9.49 -9.26
CA MET A 21 5.58 -8.60 -8.74
C MET A 21 6.11 -7.65 -7.66
N GLN A 22 7.00 -8.14 -6.79
CA GLN A 22 7.66 -7.28 -5.80
C GLN A 22 8.51 -6.21 -6.47
N LYS A 23 9.32 -6.57 -7.47
CA LYS A 23 10.15 -5.61 -8.21
C LYS A 23 9.29 -4.56 -8.90
N GLN A 24 8.25 -4.97 -9.61
CA GLN A 24 7.32 -4.05 -10.29
C GLN A 24 6.59 -3.13 -9.30
N SER A 25 6.21 -3.66 -8.14
CA SER A 25 5.58 -2.84 -7.08
C SER A 25 6.56 -1.80 -6.55
N GLN A 26 7.83 -2.17 -6.34
CA GLN A 26 8.85 -1.24 -5.89
C GLN A 26 9.12 -0.15 -6.92
N GLU A 27 9.28 -0.51 -8.20
CA GLU A 27 9.45 0.46 -9.31
C GLU A 27 8.28 1.44 -9.41
N LEU A 28 7.04 0.94 -9.32
CA LEU A 28 5.85 1.78 -9.30
C LEU A 28 5.85 2.76 -8.12
N LEU A 29 6.16 2.27 -6.91
CA LEU A 29 6.18 3.11 -5.72
C LEU A 29 7.30 4.16 -5.78
N GLU A 30 8.46 3.86 -6.36
CA GLU A 30 9.50 4.87 -6.58
C GLU A 30 9.06 5.96 -7.55
N ILE A 31 8.35 5.61 -8.63
CA ILE A 31 7.78 6.61 -9.55
C ILE A 31 6.78 7.51 -8.81
N LEU A 32 5.91 6.93 -7.99
CA LEU A 32 4.92 7.68 -7.22
C LEU A 32 5.56 8.53 -6.12
N ALA A 33 6.67 8.08 -5.52
CA ALA A 33 7.43 8.87 -4.55
C ALA A 33 7.97 10.16 -5.20
N GLY A 34 8.35 10.12 -6.48
CA GLY A 34 8.76 11.31 -7.24
C GLY A 34 7.65 12.35 -7.45
N LEU A 35 6.40 12.05 -7.12
CA LEU A 35 5.28 12.99 -7.20
C LEU A 35 5.06 13.77 -5.89
N LEU A 36 5.74 13.39 -4.81
CA LEU A 36 5.65 14.09 -3.53
C LEU A 36 6.27 15.49 -3.64
N LYS A 37 5.57 16.48 -3.09
CA LYS A 37 6.01 17.87 -2.96
C LYS A 37 5.63 18.39 -1.58
N GLU A 38 6.30 17.85 -0.56
CA GLU A 38 5.95 18.01 0.85
C GLU A 38 5.91 19.49 1.29
N GLU A 39 6.68 20.35 0.62
CA GLU A 39 6.71 21.79 0.87
C GLU A 39 5.53 22.57 0.29
N GLN A 40 4.75 21.96 -0.62
CA GLN A 40 3.65 22.62 -1.34
C GLN A 40 2.27 22.20 -0.82
N GLY A 41 2.13 20.95 -0.38
CA GLY A 41 0.88 20.44 0.18
C GLY A 41 1.01 19.01 0.69
N PRO A 42 0.03 18.55 1.49
CA PRO A 42 0.07 17.23 2.12
C PRO A 42 -0.20 16.06 1.15
N TRP A 43 -0.75 16.33 -0.04
CA TRP A 43 -1.14 15.30 -1.01
C TRP A 43 -0.16 15.23 -2.19
N LEU A 44 -0.30 14.18 -3.02
CA LEU A 44 0.49 14.04 -4.24
C LEU A 44 0.40 15.32 -5.09
N TRP A 45 1.50 15.63 -5.78
CA TRP A 45 1.70 16.89 -6.53
C TRP A 45 1.69 18.18 -5.69
N GLY A 46 1.66 18.09 -4.36
CA GLY A 46 1.58 19.25 -3.48
C GLY A 46 0.18 19.86 -3.42
N LEU A 47 -0.85 19.05 -3.68
CA LEU A 47 -2.23 19.51 -3.63
C LEU A 47 -2.71 19.67 -2.17
N THR A 48 -3.67 20.57 -1.97
CA THR A 48 -4.32 20.77 -0.66
C THR A 48 -5.43 19.75 -0.38
N GLU A 49 -5.96 19.10 -1.43
CA GLU A 49 -6.98 18.05 -1.34
C GLU A 49 -6.51 16.75 -2.00
N PRO A 50 -6.93 15.58 -1.49
CA PRO A 50 -6.53 14.29 -2.04
C PRO A 50 -7.21 14.00 -3.37
N THR A 51 -6.50 13.32 -4.27
CA THR A 51 -7.07 12.76 -5.50
C THR A 51 -7.48 11.31 -5.31
N ALA A 52 -8.13 10.74 -6.33
CA ALA A 52 -8.39 9.30 -6.36
C ALA A 52 -7.08 8.47 -6.29
N LEU A 53 -5.97 8.99 -6.84
CA LEU A 53 -4.68 8.31 -6.76
C LEU A 53 -4.17 8.24 -5.32
N ASP A 54 -4.29 9.33 -4.55
CA ASP A 54 -3.96 9.36 -3.12
C ASP A 54 -4.75 8.27 -2.36
N ALA A 55 -6.06 8.20 -2.60
CA ALA A 55 -6.93 7.21 -1.95
C ALA A 55 -6.49 5.75 -2.23
N HIS A 56 -6.14 5.45 -3.49
CA HIS A 56 -5.64 4.13 -3.86
C HIS A 56 -4.25 3.84 -3.26
N LEU A 57 -3.35 4.81 -3.32
CA LEU A 57 -1.97 4.66 -2.87
C LEU A 57 -1.89 4.45 -1.36
N VAL A 58 -2.59 5.27 -0.57
CA VAL A 58 -2.61 5.16 0.89
C VAL A 58 -3.19 3.81 1.31
N ALA A 59 -4.29 3.37 0.70
CA ALA A 59 -4.89 2.06 0.99
C ALA A 59 -3.96 0.89 0.62
N PHE A 60 -3.25 1.00 -0.51
CA PHE A 60 -2.29 -0.01 -0.94
C PHE A 60 -1.08 -0.10 0.01
N ILE A 61 -0.50 1.03 0.41
CA ILE A 61 0.60 1.08 1.36
C ILE A 61 0.17 0.52 2.71
N ALA A 62 -0.99 0.92 3.23
CA ALA A 62 -1.53 0.39 4.48
C ALA A 62 -1.71 -1.14 4.42
N ARG A 63 -2.16 -1.68 3.28
CA ARG A 63 -2.24 -3.14 3.07
C ARG A 63 -0.89 -3.82 3.11
N LEU A 64 0.12 -3.26 2.44
CA LEU A 64 1.48 -3.82 2.48
C LEU A 64 2.03 -3.80 3.91
N GLN A 65 1.79 -2.74 4.67
CA GLN A 65 2.18 -2.65 6.08
C GLN A 65 1.47 -3.70 6.95
N ASP A 66 0.14 -3.85 6.81
CA ASP A 66 -0.64 -4.85 7.56
C ASP A 66 -0.15 -6.28 7.29
N LEU A 67 0.35 -6.55 6.09
CA LEU A 67 0.90 -7.85 5.68
C LEU A 67 2.40 -8.03 6.03
N GLY A 68 3.02 -7.10 6.75
CA GLY A 68 4.45 -7.16 7.08
C GLY A 68 5.37 -6.98 5.87
N ARG A 69 4.87 -6.37 4.79
CA ARG A 69 5.59 -6.09 3.53
C ARG A 69 5.98 -4.61 3.38
N GLY A 70 6.02 -3.87 4.47
CA GLY A 70 6.35 -2.44 4.48
C GLY A 70 7.74 -2.11 3.93
N GLN A 71 8.67 -3.07 3.86
CA GLN A 71 10.00 -2.89 3.25
C GLN A 71 9.97 -2.57 1.76
N VAL A 72 8.88 -2.90 1.05
CA VAL A 72 8.71 -2.59 -0.38
C VAL A 72 8.40 -1.09 -0.59
N VAL A 73 7.94 -0.40 0.46
CA VAL A 73 7.50 1.00 0.37
C VAL A 73 8.69 1.94 0.59
N PRO A 74 8.96 2.89 -0.32
CA PRO A 74 9.99 3.91 -0.15
C PRO A 74 9.76 4.77 1.11
N PRO A 75 10.81 5.27 1.79
CA PRO A 75 10.66 6.02 3.04
C PRO A 75 9.73 7.24 2.96
N GLY A 76 9.81 8.05 1.91
CA GLY A 76 8.93 9.21 1.73
C GLY A 76 7.45 8.82 1.65
N LEU A 77 7.14 7.76 0.91
CA LEU A 77 5.78 7.23 0.81
C LEU A 77 5.28 6.61 2.13
N LYS A 78 6.17 6.07 2.99
CA LYS A 78 5.77 5.64 4.33
C LYS A 78 5.30 6.82 5.17
N LEU A 79 6.09 7.91 5.20
CA LEU A 79 5.75 9.11 5.96
C LEU A 79 4.46 9.75 5.43
N TYR A 80 4.35 9.88 4.11
CA TYR A 80 3.14 10.34 3.44
C TYR A 80 1.91 9.49 3.83
N ALA A 81 1.99 8.16 3.76
CA ALA A 81 0.88 7.29 4.11
C ALA A 81 0.52 7.35 5.60
N GLU A 82 1.50 7.46 6.50
CA GLU A 82 1.23 7.66 7.93
C GLU A 82 0.52 9.00 8.19
N SER A 83 0.95 10.09 7.53
CA SER A 83 0.25 11.38 7.60
C SER A 83 -1.19 11.27 7.12
N ALA A 84 -1.41 10.66 5.95
CA ALA A 84 -2.76 10.45 5.41
C ALA A 84 -3.63 9.57 6.32
N LYS A 85 -3.07 8.50 6.91
CA LYS A 85 -3.78 7.61 7.86
C LYS A 85 -4.19 8.32 9.14
N ASN A 86 -3.45 9.35 9.54
CA ASN A 86 -3.78 10.19 10.68
C ASN A 86 -4.81 11.29 10.35
N GLY A 87 -5.10 11.52 9.07
CA GLY A 87 -6.09 12.47 8.58
C GLY A 87 -7.54 12.03 8.80
N PRO A 88 -8.50 12.98 8.72
CA PRO A 88 -9.93 12.70 8.88
C PRO A 88 -10.48 11.77 7.78
N GLU A 89 -10.00 11.88 6.54
CA GLU A 89 -10.45 11.09 5.39
C GLU A 89 -10.28 9.59 5.68
N TRP A 90 -9.08 9.20 6.12
CA TRP A 90 -8.79 7.81 6.47
C TRP A 90 -9.54 7.35 7.72
N LYS A 91 -9.53 8.15 8.78
CA LYS A 91 -10.18 7.81 10.06
C LYS A 91 -11.68 7.58 9.90
N ASN A 92 -12.34 8.39 9.08
CA ASN A 92 -13.78 8.28 8.81
C ASN A 92 -14.13 6.97 8.07
N VAL A 93 -13.31 6.56 7.11
CA VAL A 93 -13.51 5.33 6.33
C VAL A 93 -13.13 4.09 7.13
N MET A 94 -11.94 4.09 7.74
CA MET A 94 -11.39 2.90 8.36
C MET A 94 -11.89 2.68 9.78
N GLN A 95 -12.21 3.75 10.53
CA GLN A 95 -12.76 3.66 11.89
C GLN A 95 -11.91 2.76 12.82
N GLY A 96 -10.58 2.86 12.70
CA GLY A 96 -9.63 2.05 13.48
C GLY A 96 -9.43 0.61 12.97
N ARG A 97 -10.12 0.18 11.91
CA ARG A 97 -9.90 -1.14 11.29
C ARG A 97 -8.57 -1.18 10.55
N ARG A 98 -8.01 -2.39 10.47
CA ARG A 98 -6.93 -2.70 9.53
C ARG A 98 -7.50 -3.01 8.16
N THR A 99 -6.68 -2.85 7.14
CA THR A 99 -7.07 -3.24 5.78
C THR A 99 -7.08 -4.77 5.66
N PHE A 100 -6.11 -5.47 6.24
CA PHE A 100 -6.12 -6.93 6.34
C PHE A 100 -6.65 -7.37 7.71
N PRO A 101 -7.75 -8.15 7.76
CA PRO A 101 -8.26 -8.66 9.02
C PRO A 101 -7.25 -9.64 9.61
N GLN A 102 -6.88 -9.45 10.89
CA GLN A 102 -6.17 -10.50 11.61
C GLN A 102 -7.16 -11.65 11.80
N ILE A 103 -6.85 -12.81 11.21
CA ILE A 103 -7.53 -14.04 11.60
C ILE A 103 -6.92 -14.37 12.97
N VAL A 104 -7.73 -14.20 14.01
CA VAL A 104 -7.39 -14.63 15.36
C VAL A 104 -7.79 -16.10 15.41
N ASP A 105 -6.80 -16.99 15.55
CA ASP A 105 -7.03 -18.41 15.78
C ASP A 105 -7.65 -18.66 17.18
#